data_AF-A0A6I1W0P1-F1
#
_entry.id   AF-A0A6I1W0P1-F1
#
_cell.length_a   1.000
_cell.length_b   1.000
_cell.length_c   1.000
_cell.angle_alpha   90.00
_cell.angle_beta   90.00
_cell.angle_gamma   90.00
#
_symmetry.space_group_name_H-M   'P 1'
#
loop_
_entity.id
_entity.type
_entity.pdbx_description
1 polymer ?
#
loop_
_entity_poly.entity_id
_entity_poly.type
_entity_poly.pdbx_seq_one_letter_code
_entity_poly.pdbx_strand_id
1 'polypeptide(L)'
;EKGYIKEVRADGKISLSLQPVGQEASSSLNSKILSKLRENNGVLPVSDKSAPEQISNLFGVSKGNFKKAIGALYKEGKIVIHADRIELV
;
A
#
# COMPACT_ATOMS: atom_id res chain seq x y z
N GLU A 1 -20.73 -14.80 0.41
CA GLU A 1 -19.70 -14.11 -0.42
C GLU A 1 -18.70 -13.39 0.47
N LYS A 2 -17.42 -13.24 0.09
CA LYS A 2 -16.41 -12.52 0.89
C LYS A 2 -16.17 -11.12 0.33
N GLY A 3 -16.98 -10.16 0.78
CA GLY A 3 -16.75 -8.74 0.53
C GLY A 3 -15.80 -8.16 1.57
N TYR A 4 -14.78 -7.42 1.14
CA TYR A 4 -13.96 -6.58 2.01
C TYR A 4 -13.80 -5.20 1.38
N ILE A 5 -14.86 -4.40 1.44
CA ILE A 5 -14.76 -2.95 1.29
C ILE A 5 -14.64 -2.40 2.71
N LYS A 6 -13.41 -2.28 3.22
CA LYS A 6 -13.12 -1.46 4.40
C LYS A 6 -13.14 0.00 3.97
N GLU A 7 -14.35 0.54 3.95
CA GLU A 7 -14.71 1.82 4.53
C GLU A 7 -13.71 2.98 4.33
N VAL A 8 -14.04 3.86 3.38
CA VAL A 8 -13.45 5.19 3.30
C VAL A 8 -14.26 6.06 4.27
N ARG A 9 -13.74 6.29 5.49
CA ARG A 9 -14.31 7.26 6.44
C ARG A 9 -13.72 8.64 6.19
N ALA A 10 -14.58 9.65 6.19
CA ALA A 10 -14.34 11.03 5.80
C ALA A 10 -13.53 11.88 6.81
N ASP A 11 -12.85 11.25 7.77
CA ASP A 11 -12.11 11.96 8.81
C ASP A 11 -10.67 11.44 8.83
N GLY A 12 -9.73 12.28 8.44
CA GLY A 12 -8.37 11.95 7.99
C GLY A 12 -7.41 11.40 9.05
N LYS A 13 -7.81 10.43 9.86
CA LYS A 13 -6.94 9.70 10.80
C LYS A 13 -7.25 8.22 10.81
N ILE A 14 -6.38 7.42 10.17
CA ILE A 14 -6.38 5.97 10.34
C ILE A 14 -5.24 5.60 11.27
N SER A 15 -5.58 5.37 12.53
CA SER A 15 -4.78 4.57 13.44
C SER A 15 -5.08 3.10 13.18
N LEU A 16 -4.07 2.29 12.87
CA LEU A 16 -4.20 0.86 13.16
C LEU A 16 -2.85 0.24 13.50
N SER A 17 -2.69 0.07 14.81
CA SER A 17 -1.63 -0.62 15.51
C SER A 17 -1.65 -2.14 15.26
N LEU A 18 -0.42 -2.72 15.27
CA LEU A 18 0.00 -4.06 15.73
C LEU A 18 -0.83 -5.31 15.34
N GLN A 19 -0.35 -6.02 14.30
CA GLN A 19 -0.28 -7.49 14.02
C GLN A 19 -1.37 -8.46 14.58
N PRO A 20 -1.76 -9.52 13.82
CA PRO A 20 -0.94 -10.75 13.78
C PRO A 20 -0.82 -11.45 12.40
N VAL A 21 0.16 -12.35 12.39
CA VAL A 21 0.71 -13.16 11.29
C VAL A 21 -0.15 -14.40 11.04
N GLY A 22 -0.34 -14.86 9.79
CA GLY A 22 -0.99 -16.16 9.56
C GLY A 22 -1.16 -16.60 8.10
N GLN A 23 -2.09 -15.98 7.35
CA GLN A 23 -2.40 -16.39 5.97
C GLN A 23 -2.58 -15.19 5.01
N GLU A 24 -2.34 -13.98 5.52
CA GLU A 24 -2.75 -12.72 4.91
C GLU A 24 -1.61 -11.96 4.22
N ALA A 25 -0.49 -12.58 3.88
CA ALA A 25 0.73 -11.85 3.47
C ALA A 25 0.53 -10.84 2.30
N SER A 26 -0.28 -11.18 1.29
CA SER A 26 -0.61 -10.22 0.21
C SER A 26 -1.62 -9.14 0.64
N SER A 27 -2.63 -9.50 1.43
CA SER A 27 -3.61 -8.53 1.96
C SER A 27 -2.95 -7.56 2.95
N SER A 28 -1.99 -8.07 3.72
CA SER A 28 -1.15 -7.34 4.66
C SER A 28 -0.27 -6.32 3.93
N LEU A 29 0.33 -6.69 2.79
CA LEU A 29 1.15 -5.74 2.02
C LEU A 29 0.31 -4.61 1.41
N ASN A 30 -0.84 -4.92 0.79
CA ASN A 30 -1.75 -3.90 0.25
C ASN A 30 -2.19 -2.93 1.35
N SER A 31 -2.59 -3.46 2.50
CA SER A 31 -2.98 -2.66 3.67
C SER A 31 -1.82 -1.82 4.20
N LYS A 32 -0.60 -2.37 4.26
CA LYS A 32 0.61 -1.66 4.69
C LYS A 32 0.96 -0.50 3.77
N ILE A 33 0.82 -0.66 2.45
CA ILE A 33 1.03 0.41 1.47
C ILE A 33 0.01 1.53 1.67
N LEU A 34 -1.27 1.20 1.82
CA LEU A 34 -2.33 2.19 2.05
C LEU A 34 -2.14 2.94 3.38
N SER A 35 -1.75 2.26 4.44
CA SER A 35 -1.43 2.92 5.71
C SER A 35 -0.27 3.89 5.56
N LYS A 36 0.84 3.45 4.94
CA LYS A 36 1.99 4.33 4.71
C LYS A 36 1.66 5.53 3.83
N LEU A 37 0.83 5.35 2.81
CA LEU A 37 0.36 6.45 1.99
C LEU A 37 -0.36 7.48 2.85
N ARG A 38 -1.32 7.05 3.66
CA ARG A 38 -2.06 7.95 4.56
C ARG A 38 -1.16 8.65 5.57
N GLU A 39 -0.16 7.95 6.12
CA GLU A 39 0.83 8.55 7.02
C GLU A 39 1.71 9.61 6.34
N ASN A 40 1.88 9.54 5.02
CA ASN A 40 2.69 10.47 4.22
C ASN A 40 1.80 11.42 3.39
N ASN A 41 0.65 11.86 3.94
CA ASN A 41 -0.29 12.77 3.28
C ASN A 41 -0.86 12.25 1.94
N GLY A 42 -1.00 10.93 1.82
CA GLY A 42 -1.51 10.28 0.61
C GLY A 42 -0.45 10.06 -0.47
N VAL A 43 0.80 10.48 -0.29
CA VAL A 43 1.84 10.39 -1.33
C VAL A 43 3.08 9.69 -0.80
N LEU A 44 3.63 8.74 -1.55
CA LEU A 44 4.94 8.17 -1.27
C LEU A 44 5.86 8.34 -2.48
N PRO A 45 7.11 8.83 -2.29
CA PRO A 45 8.09 9.01 -3.36
C PRO A 45 8.73 7.67 -3.76
N VAL A 46 7.89 6.67 -4.05
CA VAL A 46 8.28 5.36 -4.56
C VAL A 46 7.35 4.91 -5.66
N SER A 47 7.89 4.20 -6.64
CA SER A 47 7.14 3.66 -7.78
C SER A 47 7.70 2.28 -8.16
N ASP A 48 7.17 1.68 -9.22
CA ASP A 48 7.72 0.44 -9.76
C ASP A 48 9.13 0.60 -10.35
N LYS A 49 9.56 1.84 -10.59
CA LYS A 49 10.91 2.19 -11.05
C LYS A 49 11.90 2.37 -9.89
N SER A 50 11.44 2.54 -8.65
CA SER A 50 12.31 2.71 -7.49
C SER A 50 13.28 1.54 -7.29
N ALA A 51 14.41 1.84 -6.65
CA ALA A 51 15.42 0.84 -6.36
C ALA A 51 14.82 -0.26 -5.45
N PRO A 52 15.20 -1.53 -5.66
CA PRO A 52 14.73 -2.63 -4.81
C PRO A 52 15.10 -2.41 -3.34
N GLU A 53 16.23 -1.76 -3.06
CA GLU A 53 16.66 -1.39 -1.71
C GLU A 53 15.71 -0.38 -1.05
N GLN A 54 15.25 0.64 -1.77
CA GLN A 54 14.27 1.60 -1.24
C GLN A 54 12.94 0.92 -0.89
N ILE A 55 12.45 0.05 -1.77
CA ILE A 55 11.21 -0.69 -1.56
C ILE A 55 11.34 -1.64 -0.36
N SER A 56 12.48 -2.34 -0.27
CA SER A 56 12.78 -3.24 0.83
C SER A 56 12.90 -2.49 2.16
N ASN A 57 13.59 -1.35 2.18
CA ASN A 57 13.73 -0.53 3.39
C ASN A 57 12.38 0.05 3.86
N LEU A 58 11.49 0.42 2.93
CA LEU A 58 10.20 0.97 3.29
C LEU A 58 9.19 -0.10 3.70
N PHE A 59 9.07 -1.20 2.95
CA PHE A 59 7.97 -2.15 3.14
C PHE A 59 8.44 -3.51 3.67
N GLY A 60 9.74 -3.80 3.67
CA GLY A 60 10.30 -5.10 4.03
C GLY A 60 9.99 -6.19 3.02
N VAL A 61 9.78 -5.81 1.75
CA VAL A 61 9.40 -6.75 0.67
C VAL A 61 10.25 -6.56 -0.57
N SER A 62 10.28 -7.60 -1.41
CA SER A 62 10.93 -7.53 -2.71
C SER A 62 10.18 -6.62 -3.68
N LYS A 63 10.90 -6.05 -4.64
CA LYS A 63 10.35 -5.22 -5.73
C LYS A 63 9.23 -5.94 -6.51
N GLY A 64 9.33 -7.26 -6.68
CA GLY A 64 8.28 -8.07 -7.32
C GLY A 64 6.97 -8.10 -6.54
N ASN A 65 7.03 -8.29 -5.22
CA ASN A 65 5.84 -8.28 -4.36
C ASN A 65 5.22 -6.88 -4.27
N PHE A 66 6.05 -5.85 -4.18
CA PHE A 66 5.60 -4.46 -4.23
C PHE A 66 4.84 -4.15 -5.52
N LYS A 67 5.39 -4.52 -6.70
CA LYS A 67 4.70 -4.36 -7.99
C LYS A 67 3.33 -5.05 -8.03
N LYS A 68 3.24 -6.27 -7.52
CA LYS A 68 1.96 -7.00 -7.44
C LYS A 68 0.96 -6.26 -6.54
N ALA A 69 1.40 -5.75 -5.40
CA ALA A 69 0.55 -5.06 -4.45
C ALA A 69 0.04 -3.71 -4.97
N ILE A 70 0.92 -2.84 -5.47
CA ILE A 70 0.50 -1.56 -6.07
C ILE A 70 -0.35 -1.79 -7.32
N GLY A 71 -0.06 -2.82 -8.12
CA GLY A 71 -0.87 -3.17 -9.28
C GLY A 71 -2.28 -3.65 -8.92
N ALA A 72 -2.43 -4.37 -7.81
CA ALA A 72 -3.76 -4.73 -7.27
C ALA A 72 -4.51 -3.49 -6.78
N LEU A 73 -3.86 -2.64 -5.99
CA LEU A 73 -4.46 -1.38 -5.49
C LEU A 73 -4.85 -0.42 -6.60
N TYR A 74 -4.05 -0.35 -7.67
CA TYR A 74 -4.36 0.44 -8.87
C TYR A 74 -5.58 -0.11 -9.61
N LYS A 75 -5.67 -1.44 -9.77
CA LYS A 75 -6.86 -2.09 -10.35
C LYS A 75 -8.11 -1.91 -9.50
N GLU A 76 -7.96 -1.83 -8.18
CA GLU A 76 -9.04 -1.51 -7.24
C GLU A 76 -9.41 -0.01 -7.21
N GLY A 77 -8.67 0.85 -7.93
CA GLY A 77 -8.90 2.29 -7.95
C GLY A 77 -8.55 3.02 -6.65
N LYS A 78 -7.71 2.41 -5.80
CA LYS A 78 -7.33 2.97 -4.49
C LYS A 78 -6.09 3.87 -4.55
N ILE A 79 -5.25 3.69 -5.56
CA ILE A 79 -4.01 4.46 -5.74
C ILE A 79 -3.79 4.81 -7.20
N VAL A 80 -3.05 5.89 -7.45
CA VAL A 80 -2.44 6.25 -8.73
C VAL A 80 -0.96 5.92 -8.69
N ILE A 81 -0.46 5.32 -9.77
CA ILE A 81 0.96 5.02 -9.92
C ILE A 81 1.55 6.02 -10.91
N HIS A 82 2.47 6.86 -10.43
CA HIS A 82 3.29 7.76 -11.26
C HIS A 82 4.67 7.16 -11.50
N ALA A 83 5.48 7.81 -12.35
CA ALA A 83 6.82 7.36 -12.68
C ALA A 83 7.78 7.42 -11.48
N ASP A 84 7.60 8.41 -10.61
CA ASP A 84 8.45 8.74 -9.47
C ASP A 84 7.80 8.45 -8.10
N ARG A 85 6.47 8.32 -8.06
CA ARG A 85 5.70 8.23 -6.82
C ARG A 85 4.43 7.39 -6.96
N ILE A 86 3.83 7.04 -5.84
CA ILE A 86 2.46 6.53 -5.75
C ILE A 86 1.63 7.47 -4.89
N GLU A 87 0.38 7.65 -5.28
CA GLU A 87 -0.55 8.58 -4.66
C GLU A 87 -1.85 7.86 -4.33
N LEU A 88 -2.45 8.17 -3.19
CA LEU A 88 -3.75 7.67 -2.77
C LEU A 88 -4.85 8.43 -3.53
N VAL A 89 -5.82 7.70 -4.08
CA VAL A 89 -7.03 8.28 -4.69
C VAL A 89 -8.08 8.58 -3.62
#